data_AF-A0A2V0NWJ5-F1
#
_entry.id   AF-A0A2V0NWJ5-F1
#
_cell.length_a   1.000
_cell.length_b   1.000
_cell.length_c   1.000
_cell.angle_alpha   90.00
_cell.angle_beta   90.00
_cell.angle_gamma   90.00
#
_symmetry.space_group_name_H-M   'P 1'
#
loop_
_entity.id
_entity.type
_entity.pdbx_description
1 polymer ?
#
loop_
_entity_poly.entity_id
_entity_poly.type
_entity_poly.pdbx_seq_one_letter_code
_entity_poly.pdbx_strand_id
1 'polypeptide(L)'
;MPAVSAAPHAPPAEVPQYHTHLRAPLTTRVGPDPHVKVHRVEIEKVRAGLPVEINPSVGDGFRVMSWEEWAGRFKTSPEFPECLACGGTNTKEHYFTQTWCRGERAWECESLCLDCLQYSFRGYVDPGFKMPEEAEKERWEALVAEQARLALTEA
;
A
#
# COMPACT_ATOMS: atom_id res chain seq x y z
N MET A 1 5.93 -37.21 41.37
CA MET A 1 5.32 -36.17 40.52
C MET A 1 5.51 -36.61 39.07
N PRO A 2 4.46 -37.00 38.31
CA PRO A 2 4.64 -37.32 36.91
C PRO A 2 4.80 -36.02 36.10
N ALA A 3 5.76 -36.02 35.16
CA ALA A 3 5.99 -34.90 34.25
C ALA A 3 4.81 -34.80 33.27
N VAL A 4 4.18 -33.62 33.22
CA VAL A 4 3.14 -33.32 32.22
C VAL A 4 3.87 -33.05 30.91
N SER A 5 3.73 -33.97 29.94
CA SER A 5 4.22 -33.76 28.58
C SER A 5 3.31 -32.72 27.90
N ALA A 6 3.88 -31.57 27.56
CA ALA A 6 3.16 -30.54 26.80
C ALA A 6 2.92 -31.05 25.37
N ALA A 7 1.66 -31.00 24.94
CA ALA A 7 1.29 -31.29 23.55
C ALA A 7 2.01 -30.32 22.59
N PRO A 8 2.40 -30.76 21.39
CA PRO A 8 3.05 -29.89 20.42
C PRO A 8 2.12 -28.74 20.04
N HIS A 9 2.60 -27.50 20.18
CA HIS A 9 1.90 -26.33 19.68
C HIS A 9 1.68 -26.47 18.18
N ALA A 10 0.41 -26.36 17.76
CA ALA A 10 0.09 -26.21 16.34
C ALA A 10 0.87 -25.00 15.78
N PRO A 11 1.39 -25.09 14.55
CA PRO A 11 2.05 -23.96 13.93
C PRO A 11 1.09 -22.76 13.88
N PRO A 12 1.58 -21.52 14.08
CA PRO A 12 0.74 -20.35 14.01
C PRO A 12 0.05 -20.29 12.65
N ALA A 13 -1.22 -19.89 12.66
CA ALA A 13 -1.98 -19.67 11.42
C ALA A 13 -1.21 -18.70 10.51
N GLU A 14 -1.16 -19.03 9.22
CA GLU A 14 -0.47 -18.23 8.20
C GLU A 14 -0.99 -16.79 8.22
N VAL A 15 -0.06 -15.82 8.27
CA VAL A 15 -0.43 -14.40 8.29
C VAL A 15 -1.08 -14.05 6.94
N PRO A 16 -2.34 -13.58 6.92
CA PRO A 16 -3.04 -13.28 5.67
C PRO A 16 -2.27 -12.21 4.87
N GLN A 17 -1.90 -12.54 3.64
CA GLN A 17 -1.26 -11.60 2.74
C GLN A 17 -2.28 -10.61 2.18
N TYR A 18 -1.87 -9.34 2.03
CA TYR A 18 -2.79 -8.26 1.67
C TYR A 18 -3.34 -8.32 0.24
N HIS A 19 -2.62 -8.99 -0.66
CA HIS A 19 -2.90 -9.08 -2.08
C HIS A 19 -3.59 -10.40 -2.48
N THR A 20 -3.87 -11.28 -1.52
CA THR A 20 -4.52 -12.58 -1.75
C THR A 20 -5.96 -12.57 -1.26
N HIS A 21 -6.82 -13.45 -1.81
CA HIS A 21 -8.24 -13.58 -1.44
C HIS A 21 -9.03 -12.26 -1.55
N LEU A 22 -8.80 -11.51 -2.63
CA LEU A 22 -9.47 -10.24 -2.87
C LEU A 22 -10.96 -10.46 -3.16
N ARG A 23 -11.81 -9.63 -2.55
CA ARG A 23 -13.29 -9.66 -2.69
C ARG A 23 -13.81 -8.65 -3.72
N ALA A 24 -12.91 -7.83 -4.25
CA ALA A 24 -13.18 -6.82 -5.27
C ALA A 24 -12.05 -6.84 -6.32
N PRO A 25 -12.29 -6.30 -7.53
CA PRO A 25 -11.23 -6.17 -8.54
C PRO A 25 -10.19 -5.12 -8.14
N LEU A 26 -8.98 -5.26 -8.68
CA LEU A 26 -7.94 -4.24 -8.58
C LEU A 26 -8.24 -3.06 -9.50
N THR A 27 -7.95 -1.86 -9.03
CA THR A 27 -7.79 -0.68 -9.89
C THR A 27 -6.35 -0.63 -10.38
N THR A 28 -6.14 -0.62 -11.69
CA THR A 28 -4.80 -0.57 -12.28
C THR A 28 -4.61 0.64 -13.18
N ARG A 29 -3.40 1.22 -13.17
CA ARG A 29 -3.01 2.28 -14.12
C ARG A 29 -1.57 2.08 -14.56
N VAL A 30 -1.30 2.44 -15.81
CA VAL A 30 0.03 2.37 -16.41
C VAL A 30 0.31 3.68 -17.12
N GLY A 31 1.52 4.20 -16.99
CA GLY A 31 1.91 5.39 -17.72
C GLY A 31 3.36 5.80 -17.50
N PRO A 32 3.84 6.79 -18.27
CA PRO A 32 5.20 7.29 -18.14
C PRO A 32 5.38 8.10 -16.87
N ASP A 33 4.31 8.65 -16.30
CA ASP A 33 4.34 9.47 -15.09
C ASP A 33 3.81 8.69 -13.88
N PRO A 34 4.34 8.93 -12.67
CA PRO A 34 3.83 8.29 -11.47
C PRO A 34 2.40 8.74 -11.21
N HIS A 35 1.54 7.78 -10.87
CA HIS A 35 0.19 8.06 -10.41
C HIS A 35 0.22 8.74 -9.04
N VAL A 36 1.09 8.25 -8.14
CA VAL A 36 1.25 8.81 -6.81
C VAL A 36 2.28 9.94 -6.86
N LYS A 37 1.95 11.08 -6.26
CA LYS A 37 2.75 12.31 -6.38
C LYS A 37 4.06 12.29 -5.55
N VAL A 38 4.38 11.18 -4.89
CA VAL A 38 5.60 11.06 -4.10
C VAL A 38 6.83 11.07 -5.00
N HIS A 39 7.89 11.72 -4.53
CA HIS A 39 9.16 11.87 -5.26
C HIS A 39 9.05 12.51 -6.65
N ARG A 40 7.93 13.19 -6.97
CA ARG A 40 7.70 13.74 -8.31
C ARG A 40 8.80 14.74 -8.71
N VAL A 41 9.22 15.58 -7.77
CA VAL A 41 10.29 16.57 -8.01
C VAL A 41 11.61 15.87 -8.29
N GLU A 42 11.95 14.83 -7.54
CA GLU A 42 13.16 14.03 -7.72
C GLU A 42 13.12 13.29 -9.05
N ILE A 43 11.97 12.74 -9.44
CA ILE A 43 11.78 12.07 -10.75
C ILE A 43 12.00 13.05 -11.90
N GLU A 44 11.40 14.24 -11.83
CA GLU A 44 11.58 15.29 -12.85
C GLU A 44 13.06 15.70 -12.94
N LYS A 45 13.77 15.79 -11.82
CA LYS A 45 15.23 16.04 -11.78
C LYS A 45 16.03 14.92 -12.44
N VAL A 46 15.77 13.65 -12.10
CA VAL A 46 16.47 12.50 -12.70
C VAL A 46 16.28 12.48 -14.22
N ARG A 47 15.05 12.69 -14.70
CA ARG A 47 14.75 12.77 -16.15
C ARG A 47 15.52 13.88 -16.86
N ALA A 48 15.67 15.01 -16.20
CA ALA A 48 16.37 16.18 -16.74
C ALA A 48 17.90 16.11 -16.54
N GLY A 49 18.44 15.07 -15.90
CA GLY A 49 19.86 14.98 -15.55
C GLY A 49 20.29 16.02 -14.50
N LEU A 50 19.36 16.45 -13.65
CA LEU A 50 19.61 17.43 -12.59
C LEU A 50 20.01 16.75 -11.27
N PRO A 51 20.70 17.48 -10.37
CA PRO A 51 21.07 16.93 -9.07
C PRO A 51 19.84 16.57 -8.22
N VAL A 52 19.83 15.36 -7.68
CA VAL A 52 18.87 14.90 -6.67
C VAL A 52 19.53 14.80 -5.30
N GLU A 53 18.73 14.99 -4.26
CA GLU A 53 19.20 14.90 -2.88
C GLU A 53 19.62 13.46 -2.55
N ILE A 54 20.78 13.32 -1.90
CA ILE A 54 21.23 12.05 -1.36
C ILE A 54 20.43 11.81 -0.09
N ASN A 55 19.82 10.63 0.02
CA ASN A 55 19.12 10.26 1.24
C ASN A 55 20.10 10.34 2.43
N PRO A 56 19.76 11.06 3.53
CA PRO A 56 20.67 11.29 4.65
C PRO A 56 21.29 10.01 5.26
N SER A 57 20.61 8.87 5.11
CA SER A 57 21.11 7.56 5.54
C SER A 57 22.31 7.03 4.73
N VAL A 58 22.58 7.59 3.54
CA VAL A 58 23.65 7.19 2.62
C VAL A 58 24.74 8.26 2.52
N GLY A 59 24.42 9.50 2.88
CA GLY A 59 25.33 10.64 2.91
C GLY A 59 24.59 11.95 2.75
N ASP A 60 25.32 13.06 2.74
CA ASP A 60 24.77 14.41 2.63
C ASP A 60 25.03 15.02 1.25
N GLY A 61 24.10 15.85 0.77
CA GLY A 61 24.27 16.69 -0.43
C GLY A 61 23.44 16.30 -1.63
N PHE A 62 23.82 16.79 -2.81
CA PHE A 62 23.13 16.57 -4.08
C PHE A 62 24.06 15.96 -5.11
N ARG A 63 23.54 15.04 -5.93
CA ARG A 63 24.30 14.40 -7.01
C ARG A 63 23.39 14.13 -8.22
N VAL A 64 23.94 14.29 -9.42
CA VAL A 64 23.28 13.83 -10.66
C VAL A 64 23.37 12.31 -10.73
N MET A 65 22.24 11.65 -10.99
CA MET A 65 22.13 10.18 -10.96
C MET A 65 21.35 9.67 -12.16
N SER A 66 21.67 8.46 -12.61
CA SER A 66 20.84 7.74 -13.57
C SER A 66 19.56 7.19 -12.92
N TRP A 67 18.63 6.70 -13.74
CA TRP A 67 17.44 6.01 -13.26
C TRP A 67 17.78 4.79 -12.41
N GLU A 68 18.75 3.99 -12.84
CA GLU A 68 19.21 2.79 -12.15
C GLU A 68 19.85 3.14 -10.82
N GLU A 69 20.67 4.19 -10.77
CA GLU A 69 21.29 4.65 -9.51
C GLU A 69 20.24 5.20 -8.53
N TRP A 70 19.27 5.97 -9.03
CA TRP A 70 18.25 6.58 -8.19
C TRP A 70 17.24 5.56 -7.68
N ALA A 71 16.62 4.80 -8.59
CA ALA A 71 15.61 3.80 -8.26
C ALA A 71 16.21 2.51 -7.67
N GLY A 72 17.51 2.27 -7.87
CA GLY A 72 18.23 1.15 -7.25
C GLY A 72 18.17 1.15 -5.72
N ARG A 73 17.87 2.31 -5.11
CA ARG A 73 17.65 2.46 -3.67
C ARG A 73 16.31 1.92 -3.18
N PHE A 74 15.36 1.73 -4.08
CA PHE A 74 14.06 1.19 -3.75
C PHE A 74 14.10 -0.34 -3.76
N LYS A 75 13.29 -0.95 -2.89
CA LYS A 75 13.08 -2.40 -2.89
C LYS A 75 12.28 -2.81 -4.12
N THR A 76 12.37 -4.07 -4.51
CA THR A 76 11.45 -4.67 -5.49
C THR A 76 10.25 -5.22 -4.71
N SER A 77 9.02 -5.07 -5.24
CA SER A 77 7.84 -5.70 -4.63
C SER A 77 7.83 -7.18 -5.01
N PRO A 78 7.91 -8.11 -4.03
CA PRO A 78 7.81 -9.54 -4.31
C PRO A 78 6.39 -9.97 -4.69
N GLU A 79 5.37 -9.21 -4.28
CA GLU A 79 3.97 -9.51 -4.56
C GLU A 79 3.56 -9.15 -5.99
N PHE A 80 4.14 -8.07 -6.53
CA PHE A 80 3.87 -7.59 -7.89
C PHE A 80 5.18 -7.35 -8.64
N PRO A 81 5.93 -8.43 -8.96
CA PRO A 81 7.26 -8.30 -9.55
C PRO A 81 7.23 -7.80 -11.00
N GLU A 82 6.12 -8.01 -11.71
CA GLU A 82 5.98 -7.72 -13.14
C GLU A 82 5.45 -6.32 -13.43
N CYS A 83 6.06 -5.67 -14.42
CA CYS A 83 5.58 -4.44 -15.03
C CYS A 83 4.30 -4.71 -15.83
N LEU A 84 3.25 -3.94 -15.57
CA LEU A 84 1.98 -4.05 -16.32
C LEU A 84 2.10 -3.57 -17.78
N ALA A 85 3.15 -2.82 -18.13
CA ALA A 85 3.37 -2.30 -19.49
C ALA A 85 4.08 -3.31 -20.40
N CYS A 86 5.18 -3.90 -19.93
CA CYS A 86 6.06 -4.74 -20.75
C CYS A 86 6.22 -6.18 -20.25
N GLY A 87 5.68 -6.52 -19.08
CA GLY A 87 5.88 -7.84 -18.44
C GLY A 87 7.28 -8.06 -17.85
N GLY A 88 8.19 -7.08 -17.95
CA GLY A 88 9.53 -7.16 -17.37
C GLY A 88 9.49 -7.19 -15.84
N THR A 89 10.49 -7.85 -15.24
CA THR A 89 10.59 -8.05 -13.78
C THR A 89 11.63 -7.15 -13.12
N ASN A 90 12.35 -6.33 -13.89
CA ASN A 90 13.27 -5.32 -13.39
C ASN A 90 12.49 -4.10 -12.86
N THR A 91 11.73 -4.32 -11.78
CA THR A 91 10.86 -3.32 -11.19
C THR A 91 11.33 -2.89 -9.81
N LYS A 92 11.00 -1.64 -9.46
CA LYS A 92 11.33 -0.99 -8.20
C LYS A 92 10.07 -0.40 -7.61
N GLU A 93 9.78 -0.72 -6.35
CA GLU A 93 8.64 -0.20 -5.60
C GLU A 93 8.84 1.29 -5.35
N HIS A 94 8.07 2.11 -6.06
CA HIS A 94 8.10 3.56 -5.95
C HIS A 94 7.19 4.06 -4.82
N TYR A 95 6.08 3.37 -4.58
CA TYR A 95 5.15 3.68 -3.50
C TYR A 95 4.43 2.43 -3.01
N PHE A 96 4.17 2.37 -1.70
CA PHE A 96 3.32 1.36 -1.10
C PHE A 96 2.63 1.92 0.14
N THR A 97 1.33 1.64 0.27
CA THR A 97 0.56 1.87 1.50
C THR A 97 -0.37 0.70 1.74
N GLN A 98 -0.64 0.45 3.02
CA GLN A 98 -1.57 -0.57 3.44
C GLN A 98 -2.24 -0.13 4.73
N THR A 99 -3.56 -0.22 4.75
CA THR A 99 -4.39 0.07 5.90
C THR A 99 -5.31 -1.11 6.18
N TRP A 100 -5.35 -1.52 7.44
CA TRP A 100 -6.32 -2.50 7.94
C TRP A 100 -7.21 -1.80 8.95
N CYS A 101 -8.53 -1.92 8.75
CA CYS A 101 -9.51 -1.36 9.66
C CYS A 101 -10.64 -2.36 9.86
N ARG A 102 -10.88 -2.77 11.12
CA ARG A 102 -12.02 -3.63 11.50
C ARG A 102 -12.16 -4.91 10.66
N GLY A 103 -11.03 -5.52 10.27
CA GLY A 103 -11.00 -6.75 9.47
C GLY A 103 -11.10 -6.54 7.96
N GLU A 104 -11.27 -5.30 7.50
CA GLU A 104 -11.27 -4.90 6.10
C GLU A 104 -9.95 -4.21 5.75
N ARG A 105 -9.52 -4.28 4.49
CA ARG A 105 -8.24 -3.70 4.03
C ARG A 105 -8.40 -2.78 2.84
N ALA A 106 -7.53 -1.77 2.80
CA ALA A 106 -7.28 -0.92 1.65
C ALA A 106 -5.76 -0.82 1.45
N TRP A 107 -5.29 -0.91 0.21
CA TRP A 107 -3.87 -0.79 -0.10
C TRP A 107 -3.67 -0.23 -1.50
N GLU A 108 -2.53 0.42 -1.69
CA GLU A 108 -2.07 0.90 -2.98
C GLU A 108 -0.58 0.59 -3.13
N CYS A 109 -0.18 0.25 -4.35
CA CYS A 109 1.20 -0.08 -4.70
C CYS A 109 1.50 0.51 -6.09
N GLU A 110 2.65 1.17 -6.22
CA GLU A 110 3.17 1.67 -7.48
C GLU A 110 4.61 1.20 -7.68
N SER A 111 4.89 0.61 -8.84
CA SER A 111 6.23 0.17 -9.22
C SER A 111 6.71 0.88 -10.48
N LEU A 112 7.97 1.30 -10.51
CA LEU A 112 8.69 1.76 -11.70
C LEU A 112 9.42 0.59 -12.35
N CYS A 113 9.26 0.40 -13.65
CA CYS A 113 10.05 -0.56 -14.43
C CYS A 113 11.32 0.10 -14.98
N LEU A 114 12.49 -0.47 -14.73
CA LEU A 114 13.76 0.06 -15.23
C LEU A 114 14.05 -0.32 -16.69
N ASP A 115 13.29 -1.27 -17.26
CA ASP A 115 13.47 -1.66 -18.67
C ASP A 115 12.71 -0.72 -19.63
N CYS A 116 11.51 -0.26 -19.24
CA CYS A 116 10.67 0.60 -20.09
C CYS A 116 10.30 1.96 -19.47
N LEU A 117 10.76 2.23 -18.25
CA LEU A 117 10.51 3.46 -17.48
C LEU A 117 9.03 3.83 -17.31
N GLN A 118 8.14 2.83 -17.40
CA GLN A 118 6.72 2.98 -17.11
C GLN A 118 6.43 2.65 -15.64
N TYR A 119 5.43 3.34 -15.09
CA TYR A 119 4.86 3.09 -13.78
C TYR A 119 3.69 2.11 -13.89
N SER A 120 3.56 1.24 -12.91
CA SER A 120 2.45 0.29 -12.77
C SER A 120 1.81 0.47 -11.40
N PHE A 121 0.65 1.11 -11.39
CA PHE A 121 -0.15 1.32 -10.18
C PHE A 121 -1.19 0.21 -10.02
N ARG A 122 -1.38 -0.23 -8.78
CA ARG A 122 -2.41 -1.17 -8.34
C ARG A 122 -3.03 -0.64 -7.04
N GLY A 123 -4.34 -0.55 -6.98
CA GLY A 123 -5.09 -0.17 -5.80
C GLY A 123 -6.20 -1.17 -5.50
N TYR A 124 -6.48 -1.37 -4.22
CA TYR A 124 -7.53 -2.26 -3.74
C TYR A 124 -8.19 -1.67 -2.50
N VAL A 125 -9.50 -1.83 -2.42
CA VAL A 125 -10.30 -1.52 -1.24
C VAL A 125 -11.33 -2.63 -1.09
N ASP A 126 -11.39 -3.26 0.08
CA ASP A 126 -12.46 -4.21 0.37
C ASP A 126 -13.83 -3.50 0.28
N PRO A 127 -14.89 -4.19 -0.19
CA PRO A 127 -16.23 -3.57 -0.31
C PRO A 127 -16.79 -3.01 0.99
N GLY A 128 -16.42 -3.58 2.14
CA GLY A 128 -16.88 -3.15 3.46
C GLY A 128 -15.93 -2.18 4.17
N PHE A 129 -14.81 -1.79 3.54
CA PHE A 129 -13.85 -0.91 4.16
C PHE A 129 -14.46 0.47 4.45
N LYS A 130 -14.29 0.93 5.68
CA LYS A 130 -14.70 2.26 6.13
C LYS A 130 -13.56 2.91 6.88
N MET A 131 -13.37 4.19 6.65
CA MET A 131 -12.46 4.99 7.45
C MET A 131 -12.95 5.06 8.91
N PRO A 132 -12.05 5.28 9.89
CA PRO A 132 -12.43 5.43 11.29
C PRO A 132 -13.58 6.42 11.51
N GLU A 133 -13.54 7.56 10.82
CA GLU A 133 -14.51 8.65 10.90
C GLU A 133 -15.89 8.24 10.37
N GLU A 134 -15.93 7.50 9.26
CA GLU A 134 -17.18 7.02 8.64
C GLU A 134 -17.89 6.02 9.56
N ALA A 135 -17.13 5.07 10.11
CA ALA A 135 -17.69 4.09 11.04
C ALA A 135 -18.11 4.72 12.38
N GLU A 136 -17.39 5.74 12.86
CA GLU A 136 -17.79 6.49 14.04
C GLU A 136 -19.09 7.27 13.80
N LYS A 137 -19.21 7.93 12.65
CA LYS A 137 -20.43 8.64 12.26
C LYS A 137 -21.64 7.69 12.24
N GLU A 138 -21.53 6.54 11.59
CA GLU A 138 -22.62 5.55 11.55
C GLU A 138 -23.02 5.05 12.94
N ARG A 139 -22.03 4.81 13.82
CA ARG A 139 -22.27 4.43 15.20
C ARG A 139 -23.06 5.51 15.95
N TRP A 140 -22.68 6.78 15.80
CA TRP A 140 -23.39 7.89 16.43
C TRP A 140 -24.81 8.06 15.87
N GLU A 141 -24.99 7.97 14.56
CA GLU A 141 -26.30 8.04 13.92
C GLU A 141 -27.24 6.92 14.44
N ALA A 142 -26.72 5.70 14.62
CA ALA A 142 -27.48 4.60 15.20
C ALA A 142 -27.90 4.86 16.65
N LEU A 143 -26.98 5.38 17.48
CA LEU A 143 -27.27 5.71 18.89
C LEU A 143 -28.33 6.81 19.01
N VAL A 144 -28.26 7.85 18.17
CA VAL A 144 -29.24 8.94 18.14
C VAL A 144 -30.61 8.42 17.71
N ALA A 145 -30.67 7.58 16.67
CA ALA A 145 -31.92 6.98 16.20
C ALA A 145 -32.55 6.07 17.27
N GLU A 146 -31.73 5.30 18.00
CA GLU A 146 -32.20 4.47 19.10
C GLU A 146 -32.76 5.30 20.26
N GLN A 147 -32.07 6.37 20.67
CA GLN A 147 -32.57 7.28 21.71
C GLN A 147 -33.90 7.93 21.30
N ALA A 148 -34.03 8.38 20.05
CA ALA A 148 -35.27 8.95 19.54
C ALA A 148 -36.42 7.92 19.56
N ARG A 149 -36.15 6.65 19.21
CA ARG A 149 -37.12 5.57 19.28
C ARG A 149 -37.57 5.29 20.72
N LEU A 150 -36.64 5.24 21.67
CA LEU A 150 -36.95 5.02 23.08
C LEU A 150 -37.81 6.15 23.66
N ALA A 151 -37.48 7.41 23.36
CA ALA A 151 -38.24 8.57 23.79
C ALA A 151 -39.70 8.57 23.26
N LEU A 152 -39.93 8.03 22.06
CA LEU A 152 -41.28 7.87 21.49
C LEU A 152 -42.08 6.74 22.13
N THR A 153 -41.41 5.72 22.67
CA THR A 153 -42.10 4.60 23.35
C THR A 153 -42.41 4.89 24.83
N GLU A 154 -41.77 5.91 25.41
CA GLU A 154 -41.99 6.35 26.79
C GLU A 154 -42.98 7.51 26.91
N ALA A 155 -43.44 8.08 25.79
CA ALA A 155 -44.42 9.16 25.69
C ALA A 155 -45.83 8.64 25.40
#